data_AF-A0A2F0AK22-F1
#
_entry.id   AF-A0A2F0AK22-F1
#
_cell.length_a   1.000
_cell.length_b   1.000
_cell.length_c   1.000
_cell.angle_alpha   90.00
_cell.angle_beta   90.00
_cell.angle_gamma   90.00
#
_symmetry.space_group_name_H-M   'P 1'
#
loop_
_entity.id
_entity.type
_entity.pdbx_description
1 polymer ?
#
loop_
_entity_poly.entity_id
_entity_poly.type
_entity_poly.pdbx_seq_one_letter_code
_entity_poly.pdbx_strand_id
1 'polypeptide(L)'
;MPLISLNPKSKEMLVADYAKATDKFVVVIDNSKYHTLSADKKATVLAYYDAIIPEAEIDRIFELEHIYYYFVTELQATDVCFDWFPQPQNLPDADHYIRAYVIKPDGTIPYE
;
A
#
# COMPACT_ATOMS: atom_id res chain seq x y z
N MET A 1 34.93 -19.69 8.91
CA MET A 1 33.79 -18.75 8.87
C MET A 1 32.77 -19.30 7.89
N PRO A 2 31.56 -19.69 8.32
CA PRO A 2 30.52 -20.04 7.37
C PRO A 2 30.10 -18.79 6.57
N LEU A 3 30.04 -18.91 5.25
CA LEU A 3 29.47 -17.90 4.37
C LEU A 3 27.96 -17.85 4.64
N ILE A 4 27.49 -16.74 5.21
CA ILE A 4 26.06 -16.47 5.32
C ILE A 4 25.62 -15.94 3.95
N SER A 5 24.93 -16.76 3.17
CA SER A 5 24.26 -16.31 1.96
C SER A 5 23.07 -15.44 2.36
N LEU A 6 23.20 -14.12 2.22
CA LEU A 6 22.06 -13.23 2.19
C LEU A 6 21.40 -13.42 0.83
N ASN A 7 20.45 -14.35 0.72
CA ASN A 7 19.54 -14.32 -0.41
C ASN A 7 18.90 -12.94 -0.44
N PRO A 8 19.02 -12.18 -1.55
CA PRO A 8 18.38 -10.87 -1.64
C PRO A 8 16.88 -11.08 -1.46
N LYS A 9 16.36 -10.59 -0.35
CA LYS A 9 14.93 -10.60 -0.06
C LYS A 9 14.26 -9.54 -0.93
N SER A 10 13.09 -9.85 -1.47
CA SER A 10 12.27 -8.84 -2.14
C SER A 10 11.77 -7.81 -1.12
N LYS A 11 11.27 -6.66 -1.58
CA LYS A 11 10.71 -5.62 -0.69
C LYS A 11 9.58 -6.19 0.18
N GLU A 12 8.74 -7.03 -0.42
CA GLU A 12 7.61 -7.68 0.24
C GLU A 12 8.08 -8.65 1.32
N MET A 13 9.16 -9.39 1.07
CA MET A 13 9.77 -10.27 2.07
C MET A 13 10.31 -9.50 3.27
N LEU A 14 10.95 -8.34 3.03
CA LEU A 14 11.45 -7.48 4.12
C LEU A 14 10.30 -6.88 4.94
N VAL A 15 9.22 -6.47 4.29
CA VAL A 15 8.03 -5.95 4.98
C VAL A 15 7.36 -7.06 5.80
N ALA A 16 7.23 -8.27 5.25
CA ALA A 16 6.67 -9.42 5.97
C ALA A 16 7.54 -9.85 7.17
N ASP A 17 8.87 -9.86 7.01
CA ASP A 17 9.78 -10.13 8.13
C ASP A 17 9.65 -9.08 9.24
N TYR A 18 9.51 -7.82 8.87
CA TYR A 18 9.35 -6.73 9.84
C TYR A 18 7.98 -6.77 10.52
N ALA A 19 6.90 -7.04 9.77
CA ALA A 19 5.56 -7.27 10.31
C ALA A 19 5.57 -8.39 11.37
N LYS A 20 6.27 -9.49 11.05
CA LYS A 20 6.47 -10.62 11.97
C LYS A 20 7.31 -10.26 13.19
N ALA A 21 8.41 -9.53 12.99
CA ALA A 21 9.29 -9.14 14.08
C ALA A 21 8.63 -8.15 15.04
N THR A 22 7.68 -7.34 14.56
CA THR A 22 7.02 -6.28 15.33
C THR A 22 5.61 -6.63 15.80
N ASP A 23 5.08 -7.79 15.38
CA ASP A 23 3.70 -8.20 15.62
C ASP A 23 2.70 -7.11 15.20
N LYS A 24 2.84 -6.63 13.95
CA LYS A 24 2.01 -5.59 13.34
C LYS A 24 1.43 -6.03 12.01
N PHE A 25 0.29 -5.42 11.68
CA PHE A 25 -0.35 -5.52 10.38
C PHE A 25 0.16 -4.37 9.52
N VAL A 26 0.54 -4.65 8.28
CA VAL A 26 1.12 -3.64 7.38
C VAL A 26 0.22 -3.42 6.19
N VAL A 27 -0.27 -2.20 6.02
CA VAL A 27 -0.89 -1.79 4.76
C VAL A 27 0.22 -1.39 3.80
N VAL A 28 0.32 -2.10 2.68
CA VAL A 28 1.21 -1.79 1.57
C VAL A 28 0.41 -1.07 0.52
N ILE A 29 0.89 0.09 0.08
CA ILE A 29 0.29 0.86 -1.01
C ILE A 29 1.33 0.96 -2.13
N ASP A 30 0.99 0.40 -3.29
CA ASP A 30 1.79 0.43 -4.50
C ASP A 30 1.17 1.43 -5.48
N ASN A 31 1.82 2.60 -5.56
CA ASN A 31 1.43 3.71 -6.41
C ASN A 31 2.29 3.78 -7.69
N SER A 32 3.08 2.75 -7.98
CA SER A 32 3.99 2.74 -9.15
C SER A 32 3.27 3.03 -10.46
N LYS A 33 2.06 2.46 -10.64
CA LYS A 33 1.24 2.70 -11.83
C LYS A 33 0.84 4.17 -11.97
N TYR A 34 0.39 4.81 -10.90
CA TYR A 34 0.07 6.24 -10.90
C TYR A 34 1.24 7.08 -11.41
N HIS A 35 2.46 6.75 -10.97
CA HIS A 35 3.66 7.49 -11.35
C HIS A 35 4.00 7.39 -12.85
N THR A 36 3.47 6.40 -13.57
CA THR A 36 3.61 6.26 -15.03
C THR A 36 2.57 7.03 -15.84
N LEU A 37 1.53 7.58 -15.20
CA LEU A 37 0.47 8.31 -15.88
C LEU A 37 0.93 9.68 -16.39
N SER A 38 0.21 10.23 -17.36
CA SER A 38 0.39 11.61 -17.82
C SER A 38 0.04 12.62 -16.71
N ALA A 39 0.58 13.84 -16.81
CA ALA A 39 0.31 14.90 -15.81
C ALA A 39 -1.20 15.18 -15.64
N ASP A 40 -1.96 15.23 -16.73
CA ASP A 40 -3.42 15.45 -16.69
C ASP A 40 -4.15 14.31 -15.98
N LYS A 41 -3.74 13.06 -16.22
CA LYS A 41 -4.32 11.89 -15.55
C LYS A 41 -3.94 11.84 -14.08
N LYS A 42 -2.69 12.18 -13.73
CA LYS A 42 -2.25 12.31 -12.34
C LYS A 42 -3.09 13.31 -11.55
N ALA A 43 -3.37 14.48 -12.14
CA ALA A 43 -4.23 15.50 -11.52
C ALA A 43 -5.66 15.00 -11.33
N THR A 44 -6.20 14.26 -12.31
CA THR A 44 -7.56 13.68 -12.23
C THR A 44 -7.65 12.63 -11.11
N VAL A 45 -6.68 11.70 -11.04
CA VAL A 45 -6.65 10.64 -10.03
C VAL A 45 -6.42 11.24 -8.63
N LEU A 46 -5.51 12.21 -8.49
CA LEU A 46 -5.28 12.89 -7.21
C LEU A 46 -6.55 13.58 -6.70
N ALA A 47 -7.26 14.30 -7.57
CA ALA A 47 -8.52 14.96 -7.21
C ALA A 47 -9.64 13.97 -6.79
N TYR A 48 -9.64 12.75 -7.33
CA TYR A 48 -10.56 11.70 -6.89
C TYR A 48 -10.25 11.23 -5.46
N TYR A 49 -8.97 11.01 -5.15
CA TYR A 49 -8.55 10.53 -3.84
C TYR A 49 -8.54 11.63 -2.76
N ASP A 50 -8.51 12.91 -3.13
CA ASP A 50 -8.60 14.08 -2.22
C ASP A 50 -9.90 14.11 -1.40
N ALA A 51 -10.97 13.51 -1.93
CA ALA A 51 -12.24 13.38 -1.22
C ALA A 51 -12.32 12.15 -0.29
N ILE A 52 -11.33 11.26 -0.33
CA ILE A 52 -11.35 9.94 0.32
C ILE A 52 -10.25 9.84 1.38
N ILE A 53 -9.03 10.19 1.00
CA ILE A 53 -7.83 10.09 1.85
C ILE A 53 -7.69 11.39 2.66
N PRO A 54 -7.38 11.32 3.97
CA PRO A 54 -7.14 12.51 4.77
C PRO A 54 -6.04 13.41 4.17
N GLU A 55 -6.25 14.73 4.22
CA GLU A 55 -5.30 15.75 3.72
C GLU A 55 -3.88 15.56 4.28
N ALA A 56 -3.77 15.11 5.53
CA ALA A 56 -2.49 14.85 6.19
C ALA A 56 -1.67 13.72 5.55
N GLU A 57 -2.30 12.82 4.79
CA GLU A 57 -1.67 11.61 4.23
C GLU A 57 -1.60 11.64 2.70
N ILE A 58 -2.56 12.29 2.03
CA ILE A 58 -2.68 12.22 0.58
C ILE A 58 -1.43 12.71 -0.15
N ASP A 59 -0.87 13.85 0.23
CA ASP A 59 0.33 14.40 -0.39
C ASP A 59 1.49 13.40 -0.30
N ARG A 60 1.62 12.73 0.85
CA ARG A 60 2.70 11.78 1.09
C ARG A 60 2.53 10.49 0.29
N ILE A 61 1.30 9.99 0.18
CA ILE A 61 0.97 8.78 -0.59
C ILE A 61 1.23 9.01 -2.09
N PHE A 62 0.89 10.19 -2.61
CA PHE A 62 1.05 10.51 -4.03
C PHE A 62 2.44 11.02 -4.42
N GLU A 63 3.24 11.48 -3.46
CA GLU A 63 4.66 11.79 -3.67
C GLU A 63 5.51 10.52 -3.86
N LEU A 64 5.20 9.43 -3.15
CA LEU A 64 5.97 8.20 -3.15
C LEU A 64 5.41 7.13 -4.10
N GLU A 65 6.28 6.27 -4.63
CA GLU A 65 5.83 5.08 -5.37
C GLU A 65 5.33 3.96 -4.44
N HIS A 66 5.91 3.86 -3.25
CA HIS A 66 5.58 2.82 -2.27
C HIS A 66 5.51 3.44 -0.88
N ILE A 67 4.45 3.12 -0.14
CA ILE A 67 4.27 3.56 1.24
C ILE A 67 3.69 2.44 2.09
N TYR A 68 4.04 2.45 3.37
CA TYR A 68 3.76 1.37 4.32
C TYR A 68 3.24 1.96 5.63
N TYR A 69 2.04 1.54 6.04
CA TYR A 69 1.45 1.91 7.33
C TYR A 69 1.34 0.71 8.25
N TYR A 70 1.63 0.92 9.54
CA TYR A 70 1.61 -0.13 10.55
C TYR A 70 0.44 0.03 11.49
N PHE A 71 -0.26 -1.06 11.76
CA PHE A 71 -1.42 -1.10 12.63
C PHE A 71 -1.28 -2.20 13.69
N VAL A 72 -1.96 -1.99 14.81
CA VAL A 72 -1.97 -2.93 15.93
C VAL A 72 -2.93 -4.08 15.67
N THR A 73 -4.03 -3.83 14.95
CA THR A 73 -5.05 -4.83 14.66
C THR A 73 -5.29 -5.00 13.16
N GLU A 74 -5.69 -6.20 12.76
CA GLU A 74 -6.10 -6.51 11.39
C GLU A 74 -7.25 -5.62 10.94
N LEU A 75 -8.23 -5.40 11.83
CA LEU A 75 -9.41 -4.59 11.54
C LEU A 75 -9.01 -3.17 11.14
N GLN A 76 -8.14 -2.51 11.89
CA GLN A 76 -7.68 -1.15 11.58
C GLN A 76 -6.94 -1.09 10.24
N ALA A 77 -6.05 -2.04 9.97
CA ALA A 77 -5.33 -2.09 8.70
C ALA A 77 -6.28 -2.29 7.51
N THR A 78 -7.25 -3.19 7.69
CA THR A 78 -8.20 -3.58 6.66
C THR A 78 -9.18 -2.45 6.37
N ASP A 79 -9.75 -1.83 7.41
CA ASP A 79 -10.64 -0.67 7.29
C ASP A 79 -9.95 0.47 6.54
N VAL A 80 -8.73 0.85 6.94
CA VAL A 80 -7.96 1.89 6.24
C VAL A 80 -7.71 1.52 4.77
N CYS A 81 -7.33 0.26 4.50
CA CYS A 81 -7.06 -0.19 3.13
C CYS A 81 -8.30 -0.07 2.23
N PHE A 82 -9.47 -0.52 2.70
CA PHE A 82 -10.71 -0.47 1.92
C PHE A 82 -11.34 0.91 1.86
N ASP A 83 -11.24 1.70 2.93
CA ASP A 83 -11.76 3.06 2.98
C ASP A 83 -10.99 3.97 2.04
N TRP A 84 -9.66 3.83 1.99
CA TRP A 84 -8.81 4.70 1.17
C TRP A 84 -8.72 4.23 -0.28
N PHE A 85 -8.73 2.93 -0.55
CA PHE A 85 -8.51 2.37 -1.89
C PHE A 85 -9.71 1.51 -2.32
N PRO A 86 -10.67 2.11 -3.04
CA PRO A 86 -11.86 1.40 -3.50
C PRO A 86 -11.54 0.25 -4.45
N GLN A 87 -12.39 -0.77 -4.41
CA GLN A 87 -12.31 -1.94 -5.29
C GLN A 87 -12.46 -1.57 -6.78
N PRO A 88 -11.80 -2.28 -7.72
CA PRO A 88 -11.77 -1.93 -9.14
C PRO A 88 -13.13 -1.65 -9.78
N GLN A 89 -14.17 -2.38 -9.36
CA GLN A 89 -15.54 -2.24 -9.85
C GLN A 89 -16.24 -0.91 -9.44
N ASN A 90 -15.72 -0.22 -8.42
CA ASN A 90 -16.25 1.03 -7.90
C ASN A 90 -15.44 2.25 -8.40
N LEU A 91 -14.42 2.02 -9.24
CA LEU A 91 -13.55 3.08 -9.73
C LEU A 91 -14.08 3.69 -11.03
N PRO A 92 -13.80 4.98 -11.29
CA PRO A 92 -14.20 5.64 -12.53
C PRO A 92 -13.60 4.99 -13.79
N ASP A 93 -12.32 4.61 -13.70
CA ASP A 93 -11.59 3.91 -14.75
C ASP A 93 -10.41 3.11 -14.16
N ALA A 94 -9.71 2.37 -15.02
CA ALA A 94 -8.58 1.53 -14.60
C ALA A 94 -7.34 2.32 -14.13
N ASP A 95 -7.22 3.61 -14.47
CA ASP A 95 -6.09 4.46 -14.05
C ASP A 95 -6.25 4.92 -12.60
N HIS A 96 -7.46 4.88 -12.05
CA HIS A 96 -7.73 5.16 -10.63
C HIS A 96 -7.38 3.97 -9.73
N TYR A 97 -7.06 2.80 -10.27
CA TYR A 97 -6.74 1.64 -9.44
C TYR A 97 -5.32 1.75 -8.88
N ILE A 98 -5.24 1.89 -7.56
CA ILE A 98 -4.02 1.79 -6.78
C ILE A 98 -4.06 0.47 -6.02
N ARG A 99 -3.00 -0.33 -6.15
CA ARG A 99 -2.93 -1.65 -5.50
C ARG A 99 -2.56 -1.44 -4.04
N ALA A 100 -3.50 -1.70 -3.14
CA ALA A 100 -3.27 -1.66 -1.70
C ALA A 100 -3.70 -2.99 -1.07
N TYR A 101 -2.89 -3.51 -0.14
CA TYR A 101 -3.16 -4.79 0.53
C TYR A 101 -2.56 -4.82 1.94
N VAL A 102 -3.09 -5.71 2.78
CA VAL A 102 -2.59 -5.91 4.15
C VAL A 102 -1.64 -7.10 4.19
N ILE A 103 -0.54 -6.99 4.93
CA ILE A 103 0.32 -8.12 5.31
C ILE A 103 0.12 -8.38 6.81
N LYS A 104 -0.19 -9.63 7.16
CA LYS A 104 -0.32 -10.09 8.54
C LYS A 104 1.05 -10.35 9.18
N PRO A 105 1.14 -10.35 10.53
CA PRO A 105 2.36 -10.75 11.24
C PRO A 105 2.87 -12.16 10.90
N ASP A 106 1.97 -13.07 10.48
CA ASP A 106 2.35 -14.41 10.04
C ASP A 106 2.90 -14.45 8.60
N GLY A 107 2.96 -13.30 7.92
CA GLY A 107 3.41 -13.14 6.53
C GLY A 107 2.34 -13.47 5.48
N THR A 108 1.11 -13.77 5.89
CA THR A 108 0.01 -14.00 4.95
C THR A 108 -0.57 -12.67 4.45
N ILE A 109 -1.02 -12.67 3.20
CA ILE A 109 -1.79 -11.56 2.62
C ILE A 109 -3.25 -12.03 2.64
N PRO A 110 -4.06 -11.58 3.60
CA PRO A 110 -5.42 -12.05 3.76
C PRO A 110 -6.34 -11.60 2.61
N TYR A 111 -6.05 -10.44 1.99
CA TYR A 111 -6.89 -9.83 0.96
C TYR A 111 -6.04 -9.01 -0.03
N GLU A 112 -6.38 -9.10 -1.32
CA GLU A 112 -5.82 -8.33 -2.44
C GLU A 112 -6.97 -7.71 -3.24
#